data_AF-A0A921H0Z5-F1
#
_entry.id   AF-A0A921H0Z5-F1
#
_cell.length_a   1.000
_cell.length_b   1.000
_cell.length_c   1.000
_cell.angle_alpha   90.00
_cell.angle_beta   90.00
_cell.angle_gamma   90.00
#
_symmetry.space_group_name_H-M   'P 1'
#
loop_
_entity.id
_entity.type
_entity.pdbx_description
1 polymer ?
#
loop_
_entity_poly.entity_id
_entity_poly.type
_entity_poly.pdbx_seq_one_letter_code
_entity_poly.pdbx_strand_id
1 'polypeptide(L)'
;MSTRTAIFKEVAPNKFEGIYVHSDGYIEYTGVMLDKYYKDNNNILDIIRERKPIARIGSQTDIVNSYEEKEKYFEDNEDGLPKYTGTHFVEGESEYEYYQAQSWEAIRGFDYSTYNEKDEIQGFMHNGEFIAYMGSDNNGYLYVQDINGQWFVSQEDISGREMTEFVPIEDVLKEVSEQ
;
A
#
# COMPACT_ATOMS: atom_id res chain seq x y z
N MET A 1 -9.13 9.98 -12.63
CA MET A 1 -9.62 8.78 -11.93
C MET A 1 -8.61 8.49 -10.83
N SER A 2 -9.03 7.92 -9.72
CA SER A 2 -8.12 7.52 -8.65
C SER A 2 -7.91 6.01 -8.77
N THR A 3 -6.66 5.55 -8.67
CA THR A 3 -6.33 4.13 -8.66
C THR A 3 -5.92 3.73 -7.25
N ARG A 4 -6.48 2.64 -6.75
CA ARG A 4 -6.11 2.06 -5.45
C ARG A 4 -4.88 1.19 -5.63
N THR A 5 -4.19 0.94 -4.52
CA THR A 5 -3.07 0.00 -4.49
C THR A 5 -2.92 -0.62 -3.11
N ALA A 6 -2.18 -1.71 -3.04
CA ALA A 6 -1.65 -2.25 -1.79
C ALA A 6 -0.13 -2.17 -1.81
N ILE A 7 0.44 -1.73 -0.68
CA ILE A 7 1.88 -1.63 -0.47
C ILE A 7 2.28 -2.67 0.56
N PHE A 8 3.27 -3.49 0.22
CA PHE A 8 3.79 -4.55 1.06
C PHE A 8 5.28 -4.37 1.35
N LYS A 9 5.71 -4.94 2.47
CA LYS A 9 7.11 -5.10 2.82
C LYS A 9 7.38 -6.49 3.34
N GLU A 10 8.43 -7.12 2.81
CA GLU A 10 8.96 -8.37 3.34
C GLU A 10 9.66 -8.10 4.68
N VAL A 11 9.18 -8.72 5.75
CA VAL A 11 9.69 -8.54 7.13
C VAL A 11 10.51 -9.74 7.61
N ALA A 12 10.32 -10.88 6.96
CA ALA A 12 11.12 -12.10 7.09
C ALA A 12 10.94 -12.90 5.80
N PRO A 13 11.81 -13.89 5.50
CA PRO A 13 11.66 -14.70 4.29
C PRO A 13 10.25 -15.24 4.15
N ASN A 14 9.57 -14.91 3.05
CA ASN A 14 8.19 -15.33 2.77
C ASN A 14 7.15 -14.83 3.79
N LYS A 15 7.41 -13.69 4.44
CA LYS A 15 6.46 -13.03 5.32
C LYS A 15 6.36 -11.56 4.97
N PHE A 16 5.19 -11.15 4.51
CA PHE A 16 4.92 -9.78 4.07
C PHE A 16 3.86 -9.15 4.96
N GLU A 17 4.09 -7.88 5.32
CA GLU A 17 3.09 -7.02 5.95
C GLU A 17 2.69 -5.93 4.94
N GLY A 18 1.41 -5.58 4.85
CA GLY A 18 0.96 -4.60 3.87
C GLY A 18 -0.21 -3.74 4.32
N ILE A 19 -0.49 -2.71 3.52
CA ILE A 19 -1.49 -1.68 3.81
C ILE A 19 -2.25 -1.29 2.54
N TYR A 20 -3.50 -0.90 2.71
CA TYR A 20 -4.34 -0.33 1.67
C TYR A 20 -4.05 1.15 1.42
N VAL A 21 -4.02 1.54 0.15
CA VAL A 21 -3.96 2.93 -0.28
C VAL A 21 -5.16 3.25 -1.18
N HIS A 22 -5.98 4.21 -0.74
CA HIS A 22 -7.23 4.54 -1.41
C HIS A 22 -7.03 5.31 -2.71
N SER A 23 -6.04 6.21 -2.75
CA SER A 23 -5.83 7.10 -3.90
C SER A 23 -4.39 7.14 -4.37
N ASP A 24 -4.23 7.57 -5.62
CA ASP A 24 -2.95 7.87 -6.25
C ASP A 24 -1.96 6.69 -6.26
N GLY A 25 -2.48 5.46 -6.36
CA GLY A 25 -1.69 4.23 -6.47
C GLY A 25 -0.84 4.11 -7.74
N TYR A 26 -0.88 5.09 -8.63
CA TYR A 26 -0.14 5.13 -9.89
C TYR A 26 1.38 5.12 -9.69
N ILE A 27 2.11 4.65 -10.70
CA ILE A 27 3.58 4.63 -10.70
C ILE A 27 4.15 6.06 -10.60
N GLU A 28 3.50 7.02 -11.26
CA GLU A 28 3.91 8.43 -11.30
C GLU A 28 3.75 9.15 -9.95
N TYR A 29 3.00 8.57 -9.01
CA TYR A 29 2.86 9.10 -7.66
C TYR A 29 3.36 8.13 -6.62
N THR A 30 2.62 7.06 -6.31
CA THR A 30 3.02 6.10 -5.26
C THR A 30 4.38 5.47 -5.57
N GLY A 31 4.62 5.08 -6.83
CA GLY A 31 5.93 4.56 -7.25
C GLY A 31 7.08 5.54 -6.99
N VAL A 32 6.91 6.80 -7.41
CA VAL A 32 7.88 7.88 -7.15
C VAL A 32 8.11 8.10 -5.66
N MET A 33 7.04 8.13 -4.86
CA MET A 33 7.14 8.35 -3.41
C MET A 33 7.92 7.22 -2.73
N LEU A 34 7.64 5.97 -3.10
CA LEU A 34 8.30 4.79 -2.56
C LEU A 34 9.80 4.74 -2.91
N ASP A 35 10.16 4.92 -4.19
CA ASP A 35 11.57 4.91 -4.61
C ASP A 35 12.37 6.07 -4.03
N LYS A 36 11.78 7.27 -3.92
CA LYS A 36 12.49 8.47 -3.43
C LYS A 36 12.61 8.54 -1.91
N TYR A 37 11.55 8.20 -1.17
CA TYR A 37 11.49 8.45 0.28
C TYR A 37 11.50 7.18 1.13
N TYR A 38 11.23 5.99 0.58
CA TYR A 38 11.15 4.73 1.35
C TYR A 38 12.15 3.67 0.91
N LYS A 39 13.15 4.02 0.08
CA LYS A 39 14.29 3.14 -0.26
C LYS A 39 15.27 3.06 0.91
N ASP A 40 15.69 4.22 1.42
CA ASP A 40 16.69 4.33 2.50
C ASP A 40 16.29 5.29 3.64
N ASN A 41 15.46 6.30 3.35
CA ASN A 41 15.23 7.44 4.26
C ASN A 41 14.17 7.17 5.33
N ASN A 42 13.14 6.39 4.99
CA ASN A 42 12.01 6.08 5.86
C ASN A 42 11.68 4.59 5.81
N ASN A 43 11.14 4.08 6.91
CA ASN A 43 10.67 2.71 6.99
C ASN A 43 9.15 2.65 6.77
N ILE A 44 8.72 2.08 5.64
CA ILE A 44 7.29 1.93 5.31
C ILE A 44 6.53 1.08 6.35
N LEU A 45 7.21 0.22 7.13
CA LEU A 45 6.57 -0.52 8.23
C LEU A 45 5.94 0.39 9.27
N ASP A 46 6.50 1.58 9.49
CA ASP A 46 5.99 2.51 10.47
C ASP A 46 4.60 3.00 10.08
N ILE A 47 4.33 3.12 8.77
CA ILE A 47 2.98 3.40 8.24
C ILE A 47 2.10 2.16 8.27
N ILE A 48 2.60 1.02 7.77
CA ILE A 48 1.83 -0.23 7.67
C ILE A 48 1.29 -0.66 9.04
N ARG A 49 2.12 -0.54 10.09
CA ARG A 49 1.77 -1.00 11.45
C ARG A 49 0.84 -0.08 12.21
N GLU A 50 0.55 1.11 11.70
CA GLU A 50 -0.58 1.90 12.18
C GLU A 50 -1.92 1.25 11.80
N ARG A 51 -1.94 0.34 10.81
CA ARG A 51 -3.12 -0.43 10.34
C ARG A 51 -4.29 0.44 9.86
N LYS A 52 -4.07 1.74 9.70
CA LYS A 52 -5.08 2.70 9.23
C LYS A 52 -5.03 2.72 7.70
N PRO A 53 -6.15 2.53 6.98
CA PRO A 53 -6.18 2.78 5.54
C PRO A 53 -5.63 4.17 5.23
N ILE A 54 -4.69 4.24 4.30
CA ILE A 54 -4.11 5.53 3.90
C ILE A 54 -4.81 6.05 2.66
N ALA A 55 -5.09 7.35 2.64
CA ALA A 55 -5.65 8.03 1.49
C ALA A 55 -4.58 8.24 0.41
N ARG A 56 -3.38 8.65 0.83
CA ARG A 56 -2.20 8.88 -0.01
C ARG A 56 -0.92 8.74 0.80
N ILE A 57 0.16 8.29 0.17
CA ILE A 57 1.47 8.21 0.82
C ILE A 57 2.19 9.56 0.78
N GLY A 58 2.82 9.95 1.88
CA GLY A 58 3.64 11.17 1.96
C GLY A 58 5.12 10.87 2.02
N SER A 59 5.95 11.91 1.99
CA SER A 59 7.42 11.76 2.05
C SER A 59 7.95 11.38 3.45
N GLN A 60 7.10 11.39 4.46
CA GLN A 60 7.40 11.06 5.86
C GLN A 60 6.43 10.00 6.38
N THR A 61 6.86 9.27 7.40
CA THR A 61 6.10 8.19 8.07
C THR A 61 4.94 8.69 8.92
N ASP A 62 4.96 9.96 9.33
CA ASP A 62 3.90 10.57 10.12
C ASP A 62 2.57 10.54 9.35
N ILE A 63 1.55 9.95 9.98
CA ILE A 63 0.19 9.87 9.44
C ILE A 63 -0.66 11.00 10.01
N VAL A 64 -1.28 11.78 9.12
CA VAL A 64 -2.17 12.90 9.48
C VAL A 64 -3.59 12.67 8.97
N ASN A 65 -4.58 12.96 9.82
CA ASN A 65 -5.98 12.82 9.46
C ASN A 65 -6.50 14.09 8.77
N SER A 66 -7.15 13.95 7.61
CA SER A 66 -7.65 15.11 6.86
C SER A 66 -8.74 15.92 7.57
N TYR A 67 -9.49 15.29 8.46
CA TYR A 67 -10.60 15.89 9.19
C TYR A 67 -10.12 16.66 10.42
N GLU A 68 -9.03 16.20 11.05
CA GLU A 68 -8.51 16.74 12.31
C GLU A 68 -7.31 17.68 12.08
N GLU A 69 -6.44 17.34 11.14
CA GLU A 69 -5.14 18.00 10.91
C GLU A 69 -5.05 18.57 9.49
N LYS A 70 -6.12 19.24 9.04
CA LYS A 70 -6.26 19.71 7.64
C LYS A 70 -5.07 20.53 7.13
N GLU A 71 -4.50 21.43 7.95
CA GLU A 71 -3.36 22.26 7.54
C GLU A 71 -2.12 21.40 7.24
N LYS A 72 -1.80 20.46 8.11
CA LYS A 72 -0.70 19.51 7.88
C LYS A 72 -1.00 18.58 6.71
N TYR A 73 -2.26 18.15 6.56
CA TYR A 73 -2.66 17.27 5.46
C TYR A 73 -2.29 17.86 4.10
N PHE A 74 -2.35 19.18 3.93
CA PHE A 74 -1.96 19.87 2.68
C PHE A 74 -0.54 20.46 2.68
N GLU A 75 0.30 20.14 3.67
CA GLU A 75 1.69 20.58 3.68
C GLU A 75 2.50 19.76 2.65
N ASP A 76 3.20 20.46 1.78
CA ASP A 76 4.13 19.87 0.82
C ASP A 76 5.57 19.97 1.33
N ASN A 77 6.42 19.05 0.87
CA ASN A 77 7.86 19.10 1.09
C ASN A 77 8.55 20.04 0.09
N GLU A 78 9.88 20.11 0.14
CA GLU A 78 10.69 20.98 -0.73
C GLU A 78 10.59 20.66 -2.23
N ASP A 79 10.14 19.45 -2.58
CA ASP A 79 9.92 19.01 -3.96
C ASP A 79 8.49 19.30 -4.46
N GLY A 80 7.64 19.91 -3.63
CA GLY A 80 6.22 20.14 -3.94
C GLY A 80 5.37 18.87 -3.89
N LEU A 81 5.83 17.83 -3.19
CA LEU A 81 5.11 16.58 -2.98
C LEU A 81 4.55 16.53 -1.54
N PRO A 82 3.45 15.81 -1.28
CA PRO A 82 2.87 15.75 0.05
C PRO A 82 3.87 15.30 1.11
N LYS A 83 4.01 16.12 2.16
CA LYS A 83 5.01 15.89 3.20
C LYS A 83 4.63 14.70 4.07
N TYR A 84 3.38 14.67 4.55
CA TYR A 84 2.85 13.65 5.46
C TYR A 84 1.97 12.63 4.74
N THR A 85 1.92 11.42 5.29
CA THR A 85 1.01 10.38 4.82
C THR A 85 -0.41 10.72 5.28
N GLY A 86 -1.36 10.73 4.35
CA GLY A 86 -2.73 11.16 4.62
C GLY A 86 -3.64 9.99 4.93
N THR A 87 -4.57 10.16 5.88
CA THR A 87 -5.67 9.21 6.13
C THR A 87 -7.02 9.91 6.30
N HIS A 88 -8.09 9.15 6.05
CA HIS A 88 -9.48 9.51 6.38
C HIS A 88 -10.04 8.62 7.51
N PHE A 89 -9.18 7.87 8.20
CA PHE A 89 -9.58 6.92 9.24
C PHE A 89 -10.25 7.62 10.43
N VAL A 90 -11.44 7.19 10.80
CA VAL A 90 -12.16 7.66 12.00
C VAL A 90 -12.26 6.51 12.98
N GLU A 91 -11.68 6.67 14.18
CA GLU A 91 -11.67 5.64 15.21
C GLU A 91 -13.11 5.25 15.62
N GLY A 92 -13.38 3.94 15.62
CA GLY A 92 -14.72 3.40 15.91
C GLY A 92 -15.72 3.42 14.75
N GLU A 93 -15.39 4.10 13.64
CA GLU A 93 -16.23 4.12 12.42
C GLU A 93 -15.58 3.43 11.22
N SER A 94 -14.26 3.56 11.08
CA SER A 94 -13.49 2.99 9.98
C SER A 94 -12.96 1.60 10.32
N GLU A 95 -12.89 0.74 9.31
CA GLU A 95 -12.20 -0.54 9.42
C GLU A 95 -10.68 -0.33 9.33
N TYR A 96 -9.94 -1.12 10.10
CA TYR A 96 -8.50 -1.20 9.96
C TYR A 96 -8.17 -2.03 8.73
N GLU A 97 -7.10 -1.65 8.03
CA GLU A 97 -6.57 -2.36 6.88
C GLU A 97 -5.16 -2.78 7.24
N TYR A 98 -4.90 -4.08 7.40
CA TYR A 98 -3.56 -4.59 7.60
C TYR A 98 -3.48 -5.97 6.96
N TYR A 99 -2.57 -6.12 6.01
CA TYR A 99 -2.47 -7.30 5.17
C TYR A 99 -1.30 -8.17 5.59
N GLN A 100 -1.48 -9.49 5.51
CA GLN A 100 -0.37 -10.43 5.54
C GLN A 100 -0.41 -11.39 4.36
N ALA A 101 0.74 -11.59 3.73
CA ALA A 101 0.93 -12.52 2.63
C ALA A 101 2.15 -13.43 2.90
N GLN A 102 2.19 -14.58 2.23
CA GLN A 102 3.25 -15.58 2.41
C GLN A 102 4.18 -15.72 1.19
N SER A 103 3.88 -15.05 0.07
CA SER A 103 4.77 -15.03 -1.09
C SER A 103 4.44 -13.88 -2.03
N TRP A 104 5.34 -13.62 -2.97
CA TRP A 104 5.14 -12.68 -4.06
C TRP A 104 3.94 -13.07 -4.93
N GLU A 105 3.80 -14.36 -5.22
CA GLU A 105 2.68 -14.91 -6.00
C GLU A 105 1.35 -14.75 -5.25
N ALA A 106 1.37 -14.89 -3.92
CA ALA A 106 0.18 -14.66 -3.09
C ALA A 106 -0.25 -13.19 -3.17
N ILE A 107 0.69 -12.25 -3.10
CA ILE A 107 0.39 -10.82 -3.28
C ILE A 107 -0.20 -10.56 -4.67
N ARG A 108 0.45 -11.07 -5.71
CA ARG A 108 0.02 -10.89 -7.11
C ARG A 108 -1.34 -11.50 -7.40
N GLY A 109 -1.63 -12.65 -6.80
CA GLY A 109 -2.88 -13.37 -6.93
C GLY A 109 -4.00 -12.89 -6.00
N PHE A 110 -3.79 -11.81 -5.26
CA PHE A 110 -4.72 -11.30 -4.24
C PHE A 110 -5.07 -12.33 -3.15
N ASP A 111 -4.14 -13.26 -2.88
CA ASP A 111 -4.24 -14.32 -1.87
C ASP A 111 -3.53 -13.89 -0.57
N TYR A 112 -3.96 -12.75 -0.01
CA TYR A 112 -3.48 -12.22 1.26
C TYR A 112 -4.66 -11.87 2.16
N SER A 113 -4.51 -12.08 3.47
CA SER A 113 -5.60 -11.88 4.44
C SER A 113 -5.54 -10.50 5.07
N THR A 114 -6.72 -9.93 5.35
CA THR A 114 -6.87 -8.70 6.13
C THR A 114 -7.02 -9.03 7.62
N TYR A 115 -6.35 -8.27 8.49
CA TYR A 115 -6.44 -8.41 9.94
C TYR A 115 -6.93 -7.11 10.58
N ASN A 116 -7.58 -7.23 11.73
CA ASN A 116 -8.04 -6.09 12.52
C ASN A 116 -6.95 -5.58 13.49
N GLU A 117 -7.29 -4.61 14.32
CA GLU A 117 -6.40 -4.05 15.37
C GLU A 117 -5.93 -5.09 16.43
N LYS A 118 -6.60 -6.23 16.54
CA LYS A 118 -6.32 -7.31 17.51
C LYS A 118 -5.53 -8.48 16.92
N ASP A 119 -5.03 -8.34 15.69
CA ASP A 119 -4.36 -9.43 14.95
C ASP A 119 -5.28 -10.63 14.66
N GLU A 120 -6.59 -10.39 14.56
CA GLU A 120 -7.55 -11.40 14.14
C GLU A 120 -7.88 -11.22 12.65
N ILE A 121 -7.98 -12.33 11.92
CA ILE A 121 -8.37 -12.32 10.50
C ILE A 121 -9.78 -11.76 10.38
N GLN A 122 -9.95 -10.77 9.52
CA GLN A 122 -11.25 -10.21 9.16
C GLN A 122 -11.95 -11.10 8.14
N GLY A 123 -13.27 -11.13 8.21
CA GLY A 123 -14.08 -11.99 7.35
C GLY A 123 -15.55 -11.98 7.78
N PHE A 124 -16.32 -12.88 7.20
CA PHE A 124 -17.75 -13.02 7.46
C PHE A 124 -18.16 -14.48 7.62
N MET A 125 -19.26 -14.70 8.33
CA MET A 125 -19.85 -16.03 8.45
C MET A 125 -20.82 -16.29 7.30
N HIS A 126 -20.67 -17.42 6.62
CA HIS A 126 -21.59 -17.90 5.59
C HIS A 126 -21.93 -19.36 5.86
N ASN A 127 -23.22 -19.68 6.05
CA ASN A 127 -23.70 -21.04 6.33
C ASN A 127 -22.96 -21.78 7.48
N GLY A 128 -22.47 -21.05 8.49
CA GLY A 128 -21.75 -21.62 9.64
C GLY A 128 -20.24 -21.79 9.43
N GLU A 129 -19.72 -21.41 8.26
CA GLU A 129 -18.29 -21.38 7.95
C GLU A 129 -17.79 -19.94 7.96
N PHE A 130 -16.59 -19.72 8.49
CA PHE A 130 -15.91 -18.44 8.44
C PHE A 130 -15.18 -18.31 7.10
N ILE A 131 -15.46 -17.23 6.38
CA ILE A 131 -14.81 -16.88 5.12
C ILE A 131 -13.97 -15.62 5.37
N ALA A 132 -12.65 -15.76 5.26
CA ALA A 132 -11.72 -14.65 5.40
C ALA A 132 -11.87 -13.67 4.24
N TYR A 133 -11.70 -12.37 4.52
CA TYR A 133 -11.48 -11.38 3.47
C TYR A 133 -10.08 -11.57 2.89
N MET A 134 -10.04 -11.73 1.56
CA MET A 134 -8.83 -11.98 0.80
C MET A 134 -8.66 -10.90 -0.26
N GLY A 135 -7.43 -10.42 -0.39
CA GLY A 135 -7.10 -9.40 -1.38
C GLY A 135 -7.65 -8.02 -1.04
N SER A 136 -7.43 -7.07 -1.95
CA SER A 136 -8.15 -5.79 -1.92
C SER A 136 -8.57 -5.40 -3.34
N ASP A 137 -9.76 -4.81 -3.46
CA ASP A 137 -10.42 -4.58 -4.74
C ASP A 137 -9.92 -3.32 -5.46
N ASN A 138 -9.97 -3.38 -6.80
CA ASN A 138 -9.65 -2.27 -7.73
C ASN A 138 -8.21 -1.75 -7.59
N ASN A 139 -7.27 -2.63 -7.28
CA ASN A 139 -5.84 -2.34 -7.33
C ASN A 139 -5.36 -2.31 -8.78
N GLY A 140 -4.96 -1.15 -9.28
CA GLY A 140 -4.28 -1.07 -10.58
C GLY A 140 -2.78 -1.37 -10.48
N TYR A 141 -2.23 -1.30 -9.26
CA TYR A 141 -0.82 -1.55 -8.96
C TYR A 141 -0.70 -2.28 -7.62
N LEU A 142 0.36 -3.05 -7.47
CA LEU A 142 0.80 -3.66 -6.22
C LEU A 142 2.29 -3.33 -6.04
N TYR A 143 2.66 -2.85 -4.85
CA TYR A 143 4.05 -2.51 -4.54
C TYR A 143 4.58 -3.44 -3.47
N VAL A 144 5.82 -3.91 -3.64
CA VAL A 144 6.50 -4.77 -2.67
C VAL A 144 7.92 -4.26 -2.46
N GLN A 145 8.30 -4.07 -1.20
CA GLN A 145 9.70 -3.94 -0.82
C GLN A 145 10.22 -5.32 -0.38
N ASP A 146 11.31 -5.78 -1.00
CA ASP A 146 11.96 -7.03 -0.60
C ASP A 146 12.71 -6.88 0.75
N ILE A 147 13.24 -8.00 1.23
CA ILE A 147 14.02 -8.03 2.48
C ILE A 147 15.30 -7.17 2.43
N ASN A 148 15.80 -6.86 1.23
CA ASN A 148 17.01 -6.06 1.01
C ASN A 148 16.70 -4.56 0.84
N GLY A 149 15.43 -4.16 0.87
CA GLY A 149 15.00 -2.77 0.72
C GLY A 149 14.72 -2.34 -0.72
N GLN A 150 14.83 -3.23 -1.70
CA GLN A 150 14.53 -2.93 -3.10
C GLN A 150 13.02 -2.94 -3.35
N TRP A 151 12.54 -1.92 -4.05
CA TRP A 151 11.13 -1.78 -4.43
C TRP A 151 10.82 -2.40 -5.78
N PHE A 152 9.68 -3.07 -5.83
CA PHE A 152 9.13 -3.72 -7.02
C PHE A 152 7.66 -3.34 -7.18
N VAL A 153 7.21 -3.35 -8.43
CA VAL A 153 5.82 -3.08 -8.79
C VAL A 153 5.30 -4.17 -9.71
N SER A 154 4.04 -4.52 -9.51
CA SER A 154 3.23 -5.30 -10.43
C SER A 154 2.03 -4.43 -10.81
N GLN A 155 1.67 -4.41 -12.08
CA GLN A 155 0.59 -3.57 -12.60
C GLN A 155 -0.49 -4.43 -13.25
N GLU A 156 -1.71 -3.92 -13.28
CA GLU A 156 -2.82 -4.58 -13.97
C GLU A 156 -2.49 -4.72 -15.46
N ASP A 157 -2.69 -5.93 -15.99
CA ASP A 157 -2.44 -6.21 -17.39
C ASP A 157 -3.54 -5.63 -18.32
N ILE A 158 -3.32 -5.70 -19.63
CA ILE A 158 -4.26 -5.16 -20.63
C ILE A 158 -5.64 -5.84 -20.54
N SER A 159 -5.73 -7.04 -19.96
CA SER A 159 -7.00 -7.75 -19.79
C SER A 159 -7.85 -7.20 -18.63
N GLY A 160 -7.24 -6.48 -17.69
CA GLY A 160 -7.90 -5.97 -16.49
C GLY A 160 -8.29 -7.08 -15.51
N ARG A 161 -7.57 -8.23 -15.54
CA ARG A 161 -7.90 -9.42 -14.74
C ARG A 161 -6.72 -9.97 -13.97
N GLU A 162 -5.51 -9.75 -14.46
CA GLU A 162 -4.30 -10.31 -13.91
C GLU A 162 -3.28 -9.21 -13.66
N MET A 163 -2.42 -9.47 -12.69
CA MET A 163 -1.30 -8.59 -12.34
C MET A 163 -0.03 -9.11 -13.03
N THR A 164 0.78 -8.22 -13.60
CA THR A 164 2.06 -8.60 -14.25
C THR A 164 3.03 -9.21 -13.25
N GLU A 165 4.12 -9.83 -13.73
CA GLU A 165 5.24 -10.16 -12.84
C GLU A 165 5.78 -8.89 -12.16
N PHE A 166 6.32 -9.06 -10.97
CA PHE A 166 6.97 -7.97 -10.26
C PHE A 166 8.29 -7.59 -10.93
N VAL A 167 8.45 -6.29 -11.19
CA VAL A 167 9.66 -5.71 -11.78
C VAL A 167 10.17 -4.58 -10.88
N PRO A 168 11.48 -4.29 -10.87
CA PRO A 168 12.02 -3.17 -10.08
C PRO A 168 11.32 -1.85 -10.43
N ILE A 169 10.89 -1.08 -9.42
CA ILE A 169 10.23 0.23 -9.64
C ILE A 169 11.11 1.16 -10.47
N GLU A 170 12.41 1.17 -10.20
CA GLU A 170 13.37 2.05 -10.86
C GLU A 170 13.45 1.82 -12.38
N ASP A 171 13.14 0.60 -12.87
CA ASP A 171 13.13 0.32 -14.29
C ASP A 171 11.85 0.86 -14.95
N VAL A 172 10.71 0.71 -14.29
CA VAL A 172 9.44 1.27 -14.77
C VAL A 172 9.47 2.81 -14.74
N LEU A 173 10.03 3.42 -13.70
CA LEU A 173 10.15 4.87 -13.59
C LEU A 173 11.03 5.47 -14.70
N LYS A 174 12.12 4.78 -15.11
CA LYS A 174 12.93 5.22 -16.25
C LYS A 174 12.11 5.23 -17.54
N GLU A 175 11.38 4.17 -17.82
CA GLU A 175 10.54 4.05 -19.02
C GLU A 175 9.45 5.14 -19.09
N VAL A 176 8.88 5.53 -17.96
CA VAL A 176 7.88 6.61 -17.88
C VAL A 176 8.54 7.99 -18.07
N SER A 177 9.76 8.19 -17.56
CA SER A 177 10.46 9.47 -17.70
C SER A 177 10.98 9.76 -19.11
N GLU A 178 11.09 8.73 -19.96
CA GLU A 178 11.55 8.82 -21.36
C GLU A 178 10.42 9.05 -22.38
N GLN A 179 9.15 9.10 -21.93
CA GLN A 179 7.95 9.36 -22.75
C GLN A 179 7.51 10.83 -22.70
#